data_AF-A0A534T7W7-F1
#
_entry.id   AF-A0A534T7W7-F1
#
_cell.length_a   1.000
_cell.length_b   1.000
_cell.length_c   1.000
_cell.angle_alpha   90.00
_cell.angle_beta   90.00
_cell.angle_gamma   90.00
#
_symmetry.space_group_name_H-M   'P 1'
#
loop_
_entity.id
_entity.type
_entity.pdbx_description
1 polymer ?
#
loop_
_entity_poly.entity_id
_entity_poly.type
_entity_poly.pdbx_seq_one_letter_code
_entity_poly.pdbx_strand_id
1 'polypeptide(L)'
;RNLLRAYLDRDDSPHALAAVDLLLVLIPDSPEDLRTRGFLYERLDCVTPAVADLRRYLELAPTAPDATDIRARLARLAKTSHSIH
;
A
#
# COMPACT_ATOMS: atom_id res chain seq x y z
N ARG A 1 -12.11 -11.78 -0.62
CA ARG A 1 -11.32 -10.92 -1.53
C ARG A 1 -11.93 -10.67 -2.92
N ASN A 2 -13.02 -11.35 -3.33
CA ASN A 2 -13.66 -11.07 -4.63
C ASN A 2 -14.09 -9.61 -4.80
N LEU A 3 -14.57 -8.97 -3.72
CA LEU A 3 -14.98 -7.57 -3.73
C LEU A 3 -13.80 -6.61 -3.96
N LEU A 4 -12.69 -6.78 -3.22
CA LEU A 4 -11.47 -5.99 -3.42
C LEU A 4 -10.99 -6.06 -4.87
N ARG A 5 -10.91 -7.27 -5.45
CA ARG A 5 -10.52 -7.44 -6.85
C ARG A 5 -11.45 -6.70 -7.80
N ALA A 6 -12.77 -6.82 -7.62
CA ALA A 6 -13.73 -6.12 -8.47
C ALA A 6 -13.57 -4.58 -8.43
N TYR A 7 -13.24 -4.00 -7.27
CA TYR A 7 -12.95 -2.56 -7.19
C TYR A 7 -11.62 -2.19 -7.82
N LEU A 8 -10.57 -3.00 -7.62
CA LEU A 8 -9.27 -2.79 -8.26
C LEU A 8 -9.37 -2.85 -9.80
N ASP A 9 -10.11 -3.83 -10.34
CA ASP A 9 -10.31 -3.99 -11.78
C ASP A 9 -11.07 -2.80 -12.41
N ARG A 10 -11.88 -2.10 -11.62
CA ARG A 10 -12.65 -0.91 -12.02
C ARG A 10 -11.92 0.41 -11.72
N ASP A 11 -10.70 0.32 -11.20
CA ASP A 11 -9.90 1.46 -10.76
C ASP A 11 -10.56 2.31 -9.64
N ASP A 12 -11.53 1.72 -8.94
CA ASP A 12 -12.32 2.37 -7.89
C ASP A 12 -11.54 2.37 -6.57
N SER A 13 -10.56 3.28 -6.49
CA SER A 13 -9.60 3.36 -5.38
C SER A 13 -10.27 3.58 -4.01
N PRO A 14 -11.30 4.44 -3.87
CA PRO A 14 -11.99 4.62 -2.58
C PRO A 14 -12.68 3.35 -2.06
N HIS A 15 -13.40 2.62 -2.92
CA HIS A 15 -14.05 1.39 -2.50
C HIS A 15 -13.07 0.23 -2.31
N ALA A 16 -12.01 0.17 -3.12
CA ALA A 16 -10.92 -0.78 -2.91
C ALA A 16 -10.23 -0.53 -1.55
N LEU A 17 -10.03 0.73 -1.17
CA LEU A 17 -9.46 1.10 0.12
C LEU A 17 -10.32 0.62 1.29
N ALA A 18 -11.64 0.90 1.24
CA ALA A 18 -12.57 0.42 2.25
C ALA A 18 -12.59 -1.13 2.34
N ALA A 19 -12.51 -1.81 1.20
CA ALA A 19 -12.49 -3.27 1.16
C ALA A 19 -11.21 -3.85 1.79
N VAL A 20 -10.03 -3.27 1.52
CA VAL A 20 -8.76 -3.74 2.10
C VAL A 20 -8.63 -3.40 3.58
N ASP A 21 -9.20 -2.28 4.04
CA ASP A 21 -9.25 -1.94 5.47
C ASP A 21 -10.03 -3.00 6.28
N LEU A 22 -11.17 -3.46 5.76
CA LEU A 22 -11.92 -4.56 6.38
C LEU A 22 -11.12 -5.87 6.44
N LEU A 23 -10.30 -6.16 5.43
CA LEU A 23 -9.44 -7.35 5.43
C LEU A 23 -8.33 -7.23 6.49
N LEU A 24 -7.74 -6.05 6.65
CA LEU A 24 -6.72 -5.79 7.66
C LEU A 24 -7.28 -5.77 9.08
N VAL A 25 -8.58 -5.51 9.29
CA VAL A 25 -9.21 -5.76 10.60
C VAL A 25 -9.18 -7.25 10.96
N LEU A 26 -9.38 -8.13 9.98
CA LEU A 26 -9.39 -9.58 10.18
C LEU A 26 -7.98 -10.16 10.28
N ILE A 27 -7.04 -9.65 9.49
CA ILE A 27 -5.64 -10.09 9.45
C ILE A 27 -4.72 -8.85 9.40
N PRO A 28 -4.38 -8.26 10.56
CA PRO A 28 -3.68 -6.98 10.63
C PRO A 28 -2.30 -6.93 9.96
N ASP A 29 -1.58 -8.04 9.98
CA ASP A 29 -0.23 -8.16 9.43
C ASP A 29 -0.20 -8.98 8.13
N SER A 30 -1.30 -8.97 7.35
CA SER A 30 -1.29 -9.55 6.00
C SER A 30 -0.38 -8.73 5.07
N PRO A 31 0.79 -9.25 4.63
CA PRO A 31 1.72 -8.45 3.84
C PRO A 31 1.10 -8.04 2.50
N GLU A 32 0.31 -8.93 1.89
CA GLU A 32 -0.34 -8.66 0.61
C GLU A 32 -1.39 -7.55 0.71
N ASP A 33 -2.18 -7.53 1.79
CA ASP A 33 -3.20 -6.48 2.01
C ASP A 33 -2.54 -5.14 2.37
N LEU A 34 -1.48 -5.14 3.20
CA LEU A 34 -0.67 -3.95 3.48
C LEU A 34 -0.05 -3.38 2.21
N ARG A 35 0.54 -4.22 1.34
CA ARG A 35 1.08 -3.78 0.05
C ARG A 35 0.00 -3.14 -0.82
N THR A 36 -1.16 -3.78 -0.88
CA THR A 36 -2.30 -3.29 -1.67
C THR A 36 -2.81 -1.95 -1.15
N ARG A 37 -3.00 -1.82 0.17
CA ARG A 37 -3.44 -0.57 0.79
C ARG A 37 -2.41 0.55 0.62
N GLY A 38 -1.11 0.24 0.76
CA GLY A 38 -0.03 1.18 0.50
C GLY A 38 -0.09 1.77 -0.92
N PHE A 39 -0.33 0.93 -1.93
CA PHE A 39 -0.51 1.40 -3.31
C PHE A 39 -1.79 2.21 -3.53
N LEU A 40 -2.88 1.86 -2.86
CA LEU A 40 -4.12 2.62 -2.92
C LEU A 40 -3.96 4.01 -2.29
N TYR A 41 -3.31 4.10 -1.13
CA TYR A 41 -2.99 5.38 -0.51
C TYR A 41 -2.10 6.23 -1.40
N GLU A 42 -1.08 5.65 -2.03
CA GLU A 42 -0.23 6.41 -2.94
C GLU A 42 -0.99 6.96 -4.15
N ARG A 43 -1.90 6.16 -4.73
CA ARG A 43 -2.77 6.60 -5.84
C ARG A 43 -3.74 7.72 -5.45
N LEU A 44 -4.08 7.81 -4.16
CA LEU A 44 -4.95 8.84 -3.58
C LEU A 44 -4.14 10.03 -3.03
N ASP A 45 -2.86 10.14 -3.37
CA ASP A 45 -1.91 11.16 -2.88
C ASP A 45 -1.76 11.19 -1.33
N CYS A 46 -2.18 10.13 -0.65
CA CYS A 46 -2.01 9.93 0.79
C CYS A 46 -0.62 9.33 1.08
N VAL A 47 0.44 10.12 0.88
CA VAL A 47 1.84 9.63 0.92
C VAL A 47 2.24 9.05 2.27
N THR A 48 1.90 9.71 3.38
CA THR A 48 2.30 9.26 4.73
C THR A 48 1.80 7.85 5.07
N PRO A 49 0.50 7.54 4.96
CA PRO A 49 0.02 6.18 5.22
C PRO A 49 0.50 5.18 4.16
N ALA A 50 0.69 5.59 2.90
CA ALA A 50 1.30 4.73 1.88
C ALA A 50 2.70 4.25 2.29
N VAL A 51 3.54 5.17 2.75
CA VAL A 51 4.90 4.87 3.23
C VAL A 51 4.87 3.95 4.44
N ALA A 52 3.94 4.16 5.38
CA ALA A 52 3.81 3.33 6.57
C ALA A 52 3.49 1.87 6.20
N ASP A 53 2.47 1.66 5.37
CA ASP A 53 2.05 0.31 4.94
C ASP A 53 3.14 -0.39 4.12
N LEU A 54 3.79 0.30 3.19
CA LEU A 54 4.85 -0.28 2.36
C LEU A 54 6.12 -0.62 3.17
N ARG A 55 6.42 0.14 4.24
CA ARG A 55 7.49 -0.21 5.18
C ARG A 55 7.14 -1.46 5.97
N ARG A 56 5.92 -1.53 6.53
CA ARG A 56 5.46 -2.71 7.27
C ARG A 56 5.45 -3.96 6.39
N TYR A 57 5.03 -3.83 5.14
CA TYR A 57 5.12 -4.89 4.14
C TYR A 57 6.56 -5.45 4.00
N LEU A 58 7.55 -4.57 3.86
CA LEU A 58 8.96 -4.97 3.74
C LEU A 58 9.54 -5.57 5.02
N GLU A 59 9.06 -5.17 6.20
CA GLU A 59 9.43 -5.80 7.47
C GLU A 59 8.93 -7.25 7.54
N LEU A 60 7.70 -7.49 7.09
CA LEU A 60 7.06 -8.81 7.13
C LEU A 60 7.53 -9.73 5.99
N ALA A 61 7.84 -9.18 4.82
CA ALA A 61 8.24 -9.90 3.62
C ALA A 61 9.50 -9.32 2.97
N PRO A 62 10.66 -9.34 3.66
CA PRO A 62 11.87 -8.66 3.20
C PRO A 62 12.48 -9.22 1.90
N THR A 63 12.17 -10.47 1.58
CA THR A 63 12.63 -11.21 0.39
C THR A 63 11.54 -11.43 -0.64
N ALA A 64 10.43 -10.68 -0.56
CA ALA A 64 9.39 -10.76 -1.59
C ALA A 64 9.96 -10.44 -2.98
N PRO A 65 9.43 -11.03 -4.06
CA PRO A 65 9.97 -10.83 -5.41
C PRO A 65 10.04 -9.35 -5.84
N ASP A 66 9.12 -8.52 -5.36
CA ASP A 66 9.00 -7.10 -5.63
C ASP A 66 9.62 -6.20 -4.54
N ALA A 67 10.27 -6.78 -3.51
CA ALA A 67 10.79 -6.02 -2.38
C ALA A 67 11.80 -4.93 -2.81
N THR A 68 12.61 -5.21 -3.83
CA THR A 68 13.55 -4.21 -4.41
C THR A 68 12.81 -3.03 -5.01
N ASP A 69 11.72 -3.27 -5.73
CA ASP A 69 10.91 -2.22 -6.36
C ASP A 69 10.19 -1.36 -5.30
N ILE A 70 9.67 -2.00 -4.25
CA ILE A 70 9.05 -1.28 -3.12
C ILE A 70 10.07 -0.40 -2.40
N ARG A 71 11.30 -0.88 -2.16
CA ARG A 71 12.37 -0.06 -1.56
C ARG A 71 12.69 1.16 -2.44
N ALA A 72 12.81 0.96 -3.75
CA ALA A 72 13.04 2.06 -4.68
C ALA A 72 11.86 3.06 -4.68
N ARG A 73 10.62 2.58 -4.57
CA ARG A 73 9.43 3.41 -4.49
C ARG A 73 9.40 4.24 -3.21
N LEU A 74 9.66 3.63 -2.05
CA LEU A 74 9.79 4.34 -0.77
C LEU A 74 10.86 5.44 -0.82
N ALA A 75 12.00 5.17 -1.46
CA ALA A 75 13.05 6.17 -1.63
C ALA A 75 12.60 7.37 -2.48
N ARG A 76 11.71 7.18 -3.47
CA ARG A 76 11.12 8.27 -4.24
C ARG A 76 10.11 9.06 -3.42
N LEU A 77 9.20 8.39 -2.72
CA LEU A 77 8.17 9.03 -1.89
C LEU A 77 8.78 9.89 -0.77
N ALA A 78 9.88 9.42 -0.15
CA ALA A 78 10.59 10.18 0.86
C ALA A 78 11.20 11.50 0.32
N LYS A 79 11.68 11.50 -0.93
CA LYS A 79 12.23 12.71 -1.57
C LYS A 79 11.14 13.72 -1.89
N THR A 80 9.99 13.27 -2.40
CA THR A 80 8.87 14.18 -2.71
C THR A 80 8.34 14.89 -1.47
N SER A 81 8.27 14.20 -0.33
CA SER A 81 7.81 14.80 0.93
C SER A 81 8.79 15.83 1.52
N HIS A 82 10.08 15.75 1.18
CA HIS A 82 11.13 16.64 1.69
C HIS A 82 11.29 17.93 0.87
N SER A 83 10.71 18.01 -0.33
CA SER A 83 10.88 19.15 -1.26
C SER A 83 9.79 20.23 -1.14
N ILE A 84 8.95 20.21 -0.10
CA ILE A 84 7.90 21.23 0.16
C ILE A 84 8.22 22.09 1.40
N HIS A 85 9.51 22.34 1.65
CA HIS A 85 9.95 23.30 2.68
C HIS A 85 10.90 24.33 2.07
#